data_AF-A0A4Y2UT73-F1
#
_entry.id   AF-A0A4Y2UT73-F1
#
_cell.length_a   1.000
_cell.length_b   1.000
_cell.length_c   1.000
_cell.angle_alpha   90.00
_cell.angle_beta   90.00
_cell.angle_gamma   90.00
#
_symmetry.space_group_name_H-M   'P 1'
#
loop_
_entity.id
_entity.type
_entity.pdbx_description
1 polymer ?
#
loop_
_entity_poly.entity_id
_entity_poly.type
_entity_poly.pdbx_seq_one_letter_code
_entity_poly.pdbx_strand_id
1 'polypeptide(L)'
;MDVVAQSNSLMTFSEHRECLPGEFQCRNGQCIPESQRCDLLPNCYDKSDEHDCKGFCNPNSTFQCYDGTCIPRYTLCDGHRDCPGKYHEDEQYGCSRREDRDGRNEEKKLCSNRSRKTCLDLYILDNKRVSNYYQIDPDGPDGPIPPFTVFCRMGRTRDEVVTIVHHDSEQSIYVRSNKDGPGSYSRVLVYSIGMDKIKALTNASKYCRQEISWQCSGTGFHFGSGKPSSWWLSWDGKPQYIWGGTKKNNSCGCAETGCRNPNYTCNCDAIPRFEWDKDEGYLEDKETLPVSEVRFGHTFRTGQYGYHRIGPLECMGNAIESNEKCTNTTRYMKCQTGHYVPNTYKCRYEFDPYGYHLGCRDVTHLRHCAMLLPPVRIMAKTYRRHRGIASLHQSSNASASCQNNGKNISKASRNSQFASVQQCVCILSE
;
A
#
# COMPACT_ATOMS: atom_id res chain seq x y z
N MET A 1 74.87 61.25 16.38
CA MET A 1 75.41 60.25 17.31
C MET A 1 74.65 60.44 18.61
N ASP A 2 73.76 59.58 19.08
CA ASP A 2 73.21 58.32 18.62
C ASP A 2 71.87 58.17 19.34
N VAL A 3 70.92 57.51 18.68
CA VAL A 3 69.64 57.09 19.26
C VAL A 3 69.87 55.69 19.81
N VAL A 4 69.39 55.38 21.03
CA VAL A 4 68.64 54.14 21.38
C VAL A 4 68.18 54.22 22.84
N ALA A 5 66.95 53.75 23.03
CA ALA A 5 66.09 53.80 24.20
C ALA A 5 66.56 53.00 25.42
N GLN A 6 66.14 53.47 26.61
CA GLN A 6 66.14 52.71 27.87
C GLN A 6 64.77 52.83 28.57
N SER A 7 64.10 51.67 28.65
CA SER A 7 63.37 51.04 29.75
C SER A 7 62.82 51.84 30.95
N ASN A 8 61.65 51.34 31.42
CA ASN A 8 60.98 51.48 32.73
C ASN A 8 60.22 52.80 32.97
N SER A 9 58.99 52.84 33.50
CA SER A 9 58.14 51.85 34.16
C SER A 9 56.70 52.38 34.26
N LEU A 10 55.73 51.45 34.30
CA LEU A 10 54.36 51.55 34.86
C LEU A 10 53.29 52.37 34.12
N MET A 11 52.47 51.66 33.33
CA MET A 11 51.05 51.37 33.62
C MET A 11 50.30 51.14 32.29
N THR A 12 50.05 49.88 31.91
CA THR A 12 48.94 49.55 31.00
C THR A 12 48.42 48.13 31.23
N PHE A 13 47.22 48.11 31.81
CA PHE A 13 46.13 47.13 31.78
C PHE A 13 46.38 45.72 31.21
N SER A 14 46.24 44.74 32.11
CA SER A 14 45.62 43.44 31.82
C SER A 14 44.29 43.42 32.57
N GLU A 15 43.21 43.83 31.89
CA GLU A 15 41.84 43.66 32.37
C GLU A 15 41.56 42.15 32.52
N HIS A 16 41.53 41.64 33.75
CA HIS A 16 40.68 40.48 34.03
C HIS A 16 39.25 41.02 34.12
N ARG A 17 38.57 41.08 32.97
CA ARG A 17 37.12 41.30 32.95
C ARG A 17 36.48 40.03 33.49
N GLU A 18 36.29 39.99 34.80
CA GLU A 18 35.23 39.19 35.37
C GLU A 18 33.93 39.63 34.69
N CYS A 19 33.14 38.67 34.20
CA CYS A 19 31.89 38.98 33.52
C CYS A 19 30.97 39.80 34.43
N LEU A 20 30.12 40.64 33.84
CA LEU A 20 29.21 41.48 34.62
C LEU A 20 28.24 40.61 35.44
N PRO A 21 27.71 41.10 36.57
CA PRO A 21 26.64 40.40 37.28
C PRO A 21 25.46 40.11 36.34
N GLY A 22 25.11 38.82 36.17
CA GLY A 22 24.10 38.36 35.21
C GLY A 22 24.66 37.89 33.85
N GLU A 23 25.99 37.79 33.72
CA GLU A 23 26.67 37.17 32.58
C GLU A 23 27.36 35.86 33.00
N PHE A 24 27.31 34.87 32.11
CA PHE A 24 28.02 33.60 32.21
C PHE A 24 29.35 33.69 31.46
N GLN A 25 30.43 33.23 32.11
CA GLN A 25 31.75 33.13 31.50
C GLN A 25 31.93 31.77 30.82
N CYS A 26 32.01 31.78 29.49
CA CYS A 26 32.43 30.67 28.68
C CYS A 26 33.85 30.21 29.07
N ARG A 27 34.19 28.94 28.82
CA ARG A 27 35.54 28.39 29.12
C ARG A 27 36.65 29.06 28.30
N ASN A 28 36.33 29.60 27.12
CA ASN A 28 37.25 30.41 26.32
C ASN A 28 37.42 31.87 26.84
N GLY A 29 36.73 32.26 27.91
CA GLY A 29 36.75 33.60 28.50
C GLY A 29 35.74 34.60 27.90
N GLN A 30 34.92 34.21 26.93
CA GLN A 30 33.81 35.01 26.41
C GLN A 30 32.71 35.17 27.48
N CYS A 31 32.13 36.36 27.62
CA CYS A 31 30.97 36.58 28.47
C CYS A 31 29.70 36.59 27.61
N ILE A 32 28.68 35.84 28.03
CA ILE A 32 27.33 35.84 27.42
C ILE A 32 26.30 36.13 28.52
N PRO A 33 25.11 36.66 28.20
CA PRO A 33 24.01 36.75 29.16
C PRO A 33 23.72 35.40 29.84
N GLU A 34 23.45 35.40 31.15
CA GLU A 34 23.10 34.17 31.89
C GLU A 34 21.85 33.47 31.33
N SER A 35 20.95 34.24 30.70
CA SER A 35 19.78 33.69 29.98
C SER A 35 20.11 32.88 28.73
N GLN A 36 21.33 33.00 28.21
CA GLN A 36 21.85 32.26 27.05
C GLN A 36 22.62 31.01 27.45
N ARG A 37 22.75 30.74 28.76
CA ARG A 37 23.28 29.47 29.23
C ARG A 37 22.22 28.39 29.05
N CYS A 38 22.56 27.31 28.36
CA CYS A 38 21.70 26.13 28.20
C CYS A 38 20.35 26.43 27.51
N ASP A 39 20.40 27.31 26.51
CA ASP A 39 19.25 27.71 25.70
C ASP A 39 19.14 26.90 24.38
N LEU A 40 19.99 25.89 24.22
CA LEU A 40 20.12 25.00 23.06
C LEU A 40 20.80 25.67 21.86
N LEU A 41 21.36 26.87 22.03
CA LEU A 41 22.10 27.58 21.00
C LEU A 41 23.56 27.72 21.44
N PRO A 42 24.55 27.39 20.59
CA PRO A 42 25.94 27.63 20.92
C PRO A 42 26.26 29.13 20.80
N ASN A 43 26.14 29.85 21.90
CA ASN A 43 26.47 31.27 22.04
C ASN A 43 27.94 31.46 22.41
N CYS A 44 28.57 30.50 23.10
CA CYS A 44 30.02 30.47 23.25
C CYS A 44 30.69 29.89 21.99
N TYR A 45 31.83 30.46 21.61
CA TYR A 45 32.63 29.93 20.49
C TYR A 45 33.07 28.47 20.71
N ASP A 46 33.32 28.08 21.96
CA ASP A 46 33.69 26.73 22.37
C ASP A 46 32.50 25.87 22.83
N LYS A 47 31.27 26.38 22.70
CA LYS A 47 30.01 25.73 23.10
C LYS A 47 29.91 25.39 24.58
N SER A 48 30.73 26.02 25.41
CA SER A 48 30.78 25.74 26.85
C SER A 48 29.51 26.17 27.59
N ASP A 49 28.67 27.01 26.99
CA ASP A 49 27.35 27.39 27.46
C ASP A 49 26.30 26.28 27.40
N GLU A 50 26.51 25.25 26.58
CA GLU A 50 25.61 24.09 26.43
C GLU A 50 26.14 22.84 27.18
N HIS A 51 27.11 23.04 28.09
CA HIS A 51 27.69 21.99 28.92
C HIS A 51 27.42 22.25 30.41
N ASP A 52 27.17 21.17 31.16
CA ASP A 52 26.86 21.24 32.61
C ASP A 52 25.66 22.16 32.93
N CYS A 53 24.53 21.83 32.30
CA CYS A 53 23.29 22.61 32.33
C CYS A 53 22.39 22.33 33.53
N LYS A 54 22.92 21.64 34.55
CA LYS A 54 22.13 21.18 35.68
C LYS A 54 21.57 22.36 36.49
N GLY A 55 20.25 22.54 36.44
CA GLY A 55 19.53 23.61 37.13
C GLY A 55 19.42 24.93 36.35
N PHE A 56 19.95 24.98 35.12
CA PHE A 56 19.94 26.17 34.26
C PHE A 56 19.04 26.02 33.03
N CYS A 57 18.41 24.87 32.84
CA CYS A 57 17.43 24.68 31.76
C CYS A 57 16.22 25.60 31.94
N ASN A 58 15.85 26.29 30.87
CA ASN A 58 14.64 27.11 30.84
C ASN A 58 13.37 26.25 31.04
N PRO A 59 12.66 26.38 32.18
CA PRO A 59 11.54 25.50 32.50
C PRO A 59 10.35 25.64 31.53
N ASN A 60 10.27 26.76 30.79
CA ASN A 60 9.17 27.03 29.86
C ASN A 60 9.38 26.41 28.48
N SER A 61 10.62 26.21 28.04
CA SER A 61 10.95 25.74 26.68
C SER A 61 11.75 24.44 26.65
N THR A 62 12.44 24.09 27.72
CA THR A 62 13.29 22.90 27.81
C THR A 62 12.89 21.98 28.97
N PHE A 63 13.29 20.72 28.85
CA PHE A 63 13.22 19.70 29.87
C PHE A 63 14.65 19.29 30.23
N GLN A 64 14.91 19.10 31.51
CA GLN A 64 16.22 18.71 32.00
C GLN A 64 16.25 17.21 32.28
N CYS A 65 17.12 16.49 31.58
CA CYS A 65 17.46 15.10 31.87
C CYS A 65 18.21 14.98 33.21
N TYR A 66 18.28 13.78 33.80
CA TYR A 66 18.91 13.55 35.10
C TYR A 66 20.42 13.81 35.09
N ASP A 67 21.06 13.65 33.94
CA ASP A 67 22.48 13.99 33.73
C ASP A 67 22.74 15.50 33.63
N GLY A 68 21.69 16.30 33.52
CA GLY A 68 21.75 17.75 33.41
C GLY A 68 21.59 18.28 31.99
N THR A 69 21.46 17.43 30.96
CA THR A 69 21.24 17.88 29.59
C THR A 69 19.86 18.50 29.43
N CYS A 70 19.79 19.66 28.77
CA CYS A 70 18.52 20.23 28.36
C CYS A 70 18.13 19.67 27.00
N ILE A 71 16.90 19.17 26.88
CA ILE A 71 16.27 18.85 25.61
C ILE A 71 15.06 19.78 25.43
N PRO A 72 14.64 20.07 24.19
CA PRO A 72 13.43 20.83 23.98
C PRO A 72 12.22 20.11 24.58
N ARG A 73 11.27 20.85 25.20
CA ARG A 73 10.06 20.21 25.77
C ARG A 73 9.21 19.46 24.74
N TYR A 74 9.38 19.77 23.44
CA TYR A 74 8.65 19.11 22.36
C TYR A 74 9.18 17.71 22.03
N THR A 75 10.40 17.36 22.48
CA THR A 75 10.98 16.01 22.33
C THR A 75 10.65 15.13 23.54
N LEU A 76 9.75 15.58 24.41
CA LEU A 76 9.16 14.70 25.42
C LEU A 76 8.13 13.80 24.74
N CYS A 77 8.24 12.49 24.97
CA CYS A 77 7.25 11.50 24.56
C CYS A 77 7.08 11.36 23.04
N ASP A 78 8.14 11.61 22.27
CA ASP A 78 8.10 11.56 20.81
C ASP A 78 8.51 10.19 20.23
N GLY A 79 8.91 9.27 21.12
CA GLY A 79 9.32 7.91 20.79
C GLY A 79 10.81 7.78 20.47
N HIS A 80 11.56 8.88 20.54
CA HIS A 80 13.01 8.89 20.45
C HIS A 80 13.65 8.93 21.84
N ARG A 81 14.97 8.78 21.90
CA ARG A 81 15.71 8.83 23.17
C ARG A 81 16.66 10.00 23.04
N ASP A 82 16.17 11.17 23.38
CA ASP A 82 16.84 12.45 23.28
C ASP A 82 17.65 12.76 24.54
N CYS A 83 17.27 12.21 25.69
CA CYS A 83 18.10 12.27 26.88
C CYS A 83 19.37 11.39 26.71
N PRO A 84 20.58 11.96 26.86
CA PRO A 84 21.83 11.20 26.74
C PRO A 84 22.05 10.32 27.98
N GLY A 85 21.48 9.12 27.97
CA GLY A 85 21.59 8.21 29.09
C GLY A 85 21.07 6.80 28.81
N LYS A 86 21.27 5.90 29.78
CA LYS A 86 20.66 4.56 29.75
C LYS A 86 19.13 4.61 29.96
N TYR A 87 18.63 5.69 30.54
CA TYR A 87 17.22 5.87 30.89
C TYR A 87 16.51 6.73 29.83
N HIS A 88 15.24 6.41 29.55
CA HIS A 88 14.39 7.07 28.57
C HIS A 88 13.46 8.07 29.29
N GLU A 89 14.06 9.05 29.94
CA GLU A 89 13.37 9.94 30.89
C GLU A 89 12.36 10.86 30.18
N ASP A 90 12.78 11.35 29.03
CA ASP A 90 12.03 12.06 28.02
C ASP A 90 10.79 11.30 27.55
N GLU A 91 10.86 9.96 27.51
CA GLU A 91 9.77 9.07 27.13
C GLU A 91 8.97 8.50 28.32
N GLN A 92 9.38 8.83 29.55
CA GLN A 92 8.81 8.26 30.77
C GLN A 92 8.09 9.31 31.61
N TYR A 93 8.57 10.55 31.65
CA TYR A 93 8.08 11.59 32.55
C TYR A 93 6.96 12.42 31.90
N GLY A 94 5.75 12.37 32.46
CA GLY A 94 4.62 13.19 31.99
C GLY A 94 3.96 12.71 30.67
N CYS A 95 4.50 11.68 30.03
CA CYS A 95 3.89 11.04 28.86
C CYS A 95 2.58 10.36 29.26
N SER A 96 1.46 10.89 28.78
CA SER A 96 0.14 10.31 29.04
C SER A 96 0.00 8.98 28.29
N ARG A 97 0.48 7.90 28.93
CA ARG A 97 0.17 6.50 28.60
C ARG A 97 -1.34 6.23 28.50
N ARG A 98 -2.18 7.16 28.99
CA ARG A 98 -3.64 7.10 28.89
C ARG A 98 -4.11 7.24 27.45
N GLU A 99 -3.60 8.20 26.69
CA GLU A 99 -4.02 8.42 25.30
C GLU A 99 -3.59 7.26 24.40
N ASP A 100 -2.37 6.75 24.57
CA ASP A 100 -1.91 5.53 23.89
C ASP A 100 -2.69 4.28 24.30
N ARG A 101 -3.11 4.18 25.57
CA ARG A 101 -3.91 3.03 26.04
C ARG A 101 -5.33 3.12 25.51
N ASP A 102 -5.92 4.29 25.55
CA ASP A 102 -7.30 4.56 25.12
C ASP A 102 -7.40 4.47 23.60
N GLY A 103 -6.43 5.04 22.87
CA GLY A 103 -6.30 4.91 21.42
C GLY A 103 -6.09 3.46 20.98
N ARG A 104 -5.24 2.68 21.67
CA ARG A 104 -5.12 1.22 21.43
C ARG A 104 -6.41 0.47 21.76
N ASN A 105 -7.12 0.84 22.80
CA ASN A 105 -8.40 0.21 23.16
C ASN A 105 -9.49 0.54 22.14
N GLU A 106 -9.53 1.77 21.63
CA GLU A 106 -10.47 2.20 20.59
C GLU A 106 -10.15 1.55 19.25
N GLU A 107 -8.88 1.50 18.84
CA GLU A 107 -8.46 0.73 17.67
C GLU A 107 -8.83 -0.76 17.82
N LYS A 108 -8.58 -1.38 18.98
CA LYS A 108 -8.99 -2.76 19.24
C LYS A 108 -10.51 -2.95 19.09
N LYS A 109 -11.33 -2.00 19.55
CA LYS A 109 -12.79 -2.02 19.37
C LYS A 109 -13.20 -1.86 17.90
N LEU A 110 -12.54 -0.97 17.16
CA LEU A 110 -12.80 -0.77 15.72
C LEU A 110 -12.39 -2.01 14.92
N CYS A 111 -11.22 -2.57 15.21
CA CYS A 111 -10.73 -3.79 14.60
C CYS A 111 -11.54 -5.03 15.02
N SER A 112 -12.14 -5.08 16.22
CA SER A 112 -13.03 -6.18 16.61
C SER A 112 -14.38 -6.13 15.89
N ASN A 113 -14.85 -4.93 15.54
CA ASN A 113 -16.10 -4.76 14.78
C ASN A 113 -15.93 -4.99 13.28
N ARG A 114 -14.68 -5.04 12.79
CA ARG A 114 -14.43 -5.30 11.38
C ARG A 114 -14.77 -6.75 11.04
N SER A 115 -15.55 -6.96 9.98
CA SER A 115 -15.80 -8.33 9.53
C SER A 115 -14.54 -8.99 8.98
N ARG A 116 -14.39 -10.29 9.24
CA ARG A 116 -13.32 -11.13 8.70
C ARG A 116 -13.78 -11.65 7.34
N LYS A 117 -13.62 -10.81 6.30
CA LYS A 117 -14.17 -11.10 4.97
C LYS A 117 -13.49 -12.27 4.29
N THR A 118 -12.18 -12.39 4.45
CA THR A 118 -11.38 -13.47 3.85
C THR A 118 -10.36 -14.04 4.84
N CYS A 119 -9.71 -15.14 4.46
CA CYS A 119 -8.57 -15.68 5.20
C CYS A 119 -7.41 -14.67 5.36
N LEU A 120 -7.28 -13.72 4.42
CA LEU A 120 -6.27 -12.66 4.53
C LEU A 120 -6.60 -11.69 5.67
N ASP A 121 -7.88 -11.38 5.91
CA ASP A 121 -8.27 -10.56 7.06
C ASP A 121 -7.93 -11.26 8.38
N LEU A 122 -8.17 -12.57 8.48
CA LEU A 122 -7.77 -13.37 9.64
C LEU A 122 -6.24 -13.35 9.86
N TYR A 123 -5.47 -13.39 8.77
CA TYR A 123 -4.01 -13.30 8.84
C TYR A 123 -3.54 -11.92 9.33
N ILE A 124 -4.15 -10.84 8.82
CA ILE A 124 -3.73 -9.45 9.13
C ILE A 124 -4.25 -9.01 10.50
N LEU A 125 -5.54 -9.18 10.78
CA LEU A 125 -6.22 -8.62 11.95
C LEU A 125 -6.08 -9.51 13.18
N ASP A 126 -6.16 -10.82 13.01
CA ASP A 126 -6.19 -11.79 14.12
C ASP A 126 -4.86 -12.51 14.31
N ASN A 127 -3.83 -12.14 13.54
CA ASN A 127 -2.51 -12.74 13.54
C ASN A 127 -2.56 -14.29 13.43
N LYS A 128 -3.54 -14.83 12.67
CA LYS A 128 -3.64 -16.27 12.46
C LYS A 128 -2.51 -16.72 11.52
N ARG A 129 -1.81 -17.78 11.91
CA ARG A 129 -0.66 -18.34 11.17
C ARG A 129 -0.77 -19.84 10.91
N VAL A 130 -1.73 -20.51 11.53
CA VAL A 130 -1.94 -21.95 11.38
C VAL A 130 -2.97 -22.18 10.28
N SER A 131 -2.64 -23.00 9.29
CA SER A 131 -3.60 -23.44 8.27
C SER A 131 -4.66 -24.33 8.90
N ASN A 132 -5.92 -23.93 8.80
CA ASN A 132 -7.05 -24.66 9.38
C ASN A 132 -8.37 -24.16 8.78
N TYR A 133 -9.47 -24.77 9.20
CA TYR A 133 -10.81 -24.26 8.97
C TYR A 133 -11.08 -23.05 9.87
N TYR A 134 -11.50 -21.94 9.26
CA TYR A 134 -11.89 -20.73 9.96
C TYR A 134 -13.22 -20.21 9.43
N GLN A 135 -13.93 -19.49 10.29
CA GLN A 135 -15.15 -18.79 9.91
C GLN A 135 -14.80 -17.43 9.31
N ILE A 136 -15.38 -17.14 8.15
CA ILE A 136 -15.28 -15.87 7.44
C ILE A 136 -16.67 -15.34 7.10
N ASP A 137 -16.75 -14.06 6.80
CA ASP A 137 -17.97 -13.32 6.49
C ASP A 137 -17.69 -12.29 5.38
N PRO A 138 -17.67 -12.72 4.11
CA PRO A 138 -17.23 -11.91 2.98
C PRO A 138 -18.03 -10.62 2.72
N ASP A 139 -19.34 -10.67 2.95
CA ASP A 139 -20.26 -9.54 2.78
C ASP A 139 -20.40 -8.67 4.03
N GLY A 140 -19.99 -9.18 5.20
CA GLY A 140 -19.96 -8.44 6.45
C GLY A 140 -21.22 -8.66 7.30
N PRO A 141 -21.25 -8.16 8.54
CA PRO A 141 -22.28 -8.50 9.52
C PRO A 141 -23.67 -8.00 9.14
N ASP A 142 -23.75 -6.95 8.31
CA ASP A 142 -25.00 -6.40 7.78
C ASP A 142 -25.39 -7.04 6.43
N GLY A 143 -24.58 -7.98 5.95
CA GLY A 143 -24.79 -8.70 4.70
C GLY A 143 -25.89 -9.76 4.78
N PRO A 144 -26.50 -10.14 3.65
CA PRO A 144 -27.54 -11.16 3.62
C PRO A 144 -27.02 -12.59 3.84
N ILE A 145 -25.71 -12.83 3.71
CA ILE A 145 -25.13 -14.16 3.80
C ILE A 145 -24.57 -14.38 5.21
N PRO A 146 -24.98 -15.45 5.91
CA PRO A 146 -24.44 -15.71 7.24
C PRO A 146 -22.98 -16.16 7.15
N PRO A 147 -22.15 -15.85 8.17
CA PRO A 147 -20.76 -16.28 8.24
C PRO A 147 -20.61 -17.80 8.08
N PHE A 148 -19.57 -18.23 7.37
CA PHE A 148 -19.39 -19.64 7.02
C PHE A 148 -17.92 -20.08 7.11
N THR A 149 -17.72 -21.39 7.22
CA THR A 149 -16.39 -21.99 7.41
C THR A 149 -15.74 -22.33 6.08
N VAL A 150 -14.47 -21.97 5.94
CA VAL A 150 -13.60 -22.28 4.79
C VAL A 150 -12.25 -22.77 5.28
N PHE A 151 -11.51 -23.48 4.43
CA PHE A 151 -10.14 -23.83 4.74
C PHE A 151 -9.20 -22.67 4.38
N CYS A 152 -8.50 -22.12 5.36
CA CYS A 152 -7.47 -21.12 5.13
C CYS A 152 -6.11 -21.78 5.12
N ARG A 153 -5.43 -21.69 3.98
CA ARG A 153 -4.00 -22.04 3.88
C ARG A 153 -3.21 -20.79 4.19
N MET A 154 -2.58 -20.77 5.36
CA MET A 154 -1.76 -19.66 5.82
C MET A 154 -0.36 -19.76 5.21
N GLY A 155 0.12 -18.66 4.63
CA GLY A 155 1.46 -18.53 4.08
C GLY A 155 2.45 -17.91 5.07
N ARG A 156 3.72 -17.80 4.66
CA ARG A 156 4.75 -17.03 5.40
C ARG A 156 4.56 -15.53 5.22
N THR A 157 4.06 -15.16 4.04
CA THR A 157 3.77 -13.78 3.65
C THR A 157 2.27 -13.61 3.41
N ARG A 158 1.81 -12.35 3.39
CA ARG A 158 0.40 -12.03 3.14
C ARG A 158 -0.09 -12.48 1.77
N ASP A 159 0.80 -12.52 0.78
CA ASP A 159 0.46 -12.84 -0.61
C ASP A 159 0.34 -14.36 -0.84
N GLU A 160 0.85 -15.16 0.10
CA GLU A 160 0.74 -16.62 0.11
C GLU A 160 -0.53 -17.13 0.83
N VAL A 161 -1.35 -16.24 1.40
CA VAL A 161 -2.57 -16.64 2.11
C VAL A 161 -3.69 -16.94 1.12
N VAL A 162 -4.21 -18.17 1.18
CA VAL A 162 -5.24 -18.67 0.25
C VAL A 162 -6.48 -19.11 1.02
N THR A 163 -7.65 -18.66 0.56
CA THR A 163 -8.96 -19.19 0.95
C THR A 163 -9.34 -20.31 0.00
N ILE A 164 -9.53 -21.53 0.51
CA ILE A 164 -9.79 -22.73 -0.29
C ILE A 164 -11.21 -23.21 -0.06
N VAL A 165 -11.96 -23.38 -1.16
CA VAL A 165 -13.30 -23.96 -1.16
C VAL A 165 -13.26 -25.30 -1.90
N HIS A 166 -13.43 -26.37 -1.13
CA HIS A 166 -13.38 -27.74 -1.64
C HIS A 166 -14.69 -28.19 -2.29
N HIS A 167 -14.61 -29.19 -3.17
CA HIS A 167 -15.74 -29.89 -3.78
C HIS A 167 -15.55 -31.43 -3.79
N ASP A 168 -16.61 -32.15 -4.13
CA ASP A 168 -16.70 -33.62 -4.07
C ASP A 168 -15.94 -34.41 -5.16
N SER A 169 -15.11 -33.74 -5.97
CA SER A 169 -14.57 -34.31 -7.22
C SER A 169 -13.12 -33.91 -7.50
N GLU A 170 -12.32 -33.70 -6.45
CA GLU A 170 -10.93 -33.22 -6.56
C GLU A 170 -9.89 -34.30 -6.93
N GLN A 171 -10.30 -35.57 -6.90
CA GLN A 171 -9.47 -36.70 -7.30
C GLN A 171 -9.44 -36.83 -8.82
N SER A 172 -8.43 -37.57 -9.33
CA SER A 172 -8.39 -37.93 -10.74
C SER A 172 -9.45 -38.99 -11.04
N ILE A 173 -10.37 -38.69 -11.94
CA ILE A 173 -11.51 -39.55 -12.28
C ILE A 173 -11.35 -40.08 -13.70
N TYR A 174 -11.41 -41.40 -13.83
CA TYR A 174 -11.43 -42.07 -15.13
C TYR A 174 -12.71 -41.76 -15.90
N VAL A 175 -12.56 -41.44 -17.17
CA VAL A 175 -13.64 -41.09 -18.08
C VAL A 175 -13.73 -42.10 -19.20
N ARG A 176 -14.88 -42.76 -19.22
CA ARG A 176 -15.35 -43.56 -20.33
C ARG A 176 -16.87 -43.51 -20.38
N SER A 177 -17.44 -43.17 -21.51
CA SER A 177 -18.90 -43.14 -21.68
C SER A 177 -19.41 -44.45 -22.24
N ASN A 178 -20.68 -44.76 -21.98
CA ASN A 178 -21.43 -45.85 -22.61
C ASN A 178 -22.10 -45.42 -23.93
N LYS A 179 -21.95 -44.16 -24.32
CA LYS A 179 -22.50 -43.60 -25.57
C LYS A 179 -21.43 -42.77 -26.28
N ASP A 180 -21.45 -42.80 -27.60
CA ASP A 180 -20.57 -41.95 -28.43
C ASP A 180 -21.24 -40.59 -28.65
N GLY A 181 -20.43 -39.53 -28.73
CA GLY A 181 -20.89 -38.16 -29.00
C GLY A 181 -20.30 -37.09 -28.07
N PRO A 182 -20.52 -35.81 -28.40
CA PRO A 182 -20.06 -34.67 -27.60
C PRO A 182 -20.66 -34.64 -26.19
N GLY A 183 -19.83 -34.37 -25.18
CA GLY A 183 -20.26 -34.30 -23.78
C GLY A 183 -21.00 -35.54 -23.27
N SER A 184 -20.70 -36.71 -23.86
CA SER A 184 -21.35 -37.99 -23.53
C SER A 184 -21.04 -38.49 -22.12
N TYR A 185 -19.94 -38.02 -21.53
CA TYR A 185 -19.69 -38.06 -20.10
C TYR A 185 -19.94 -36.67 -19.51
N SER A 186 -20.58 -36.62 -18.34
CA SER A 186 -20.76 -35.41 -17.55
C SER A 186 -20.49 -35.68 -16.07
N ARG A 187 -19.93 -34.68 -15.39
CA ARG A 187 -19.76 -34.70 -13.93
C ARG A 187 -20.01 -33.30 -13.38
N VAL A 188 -21.09 -33.16 -12.61
CA VAL A 188 -21.41 -31.96 -11.84
C VAL A 188 -20.54 -31.93 -10.59
N LEU A 189 -20.01 -30.77 -10.21
CA LEU A 189 -19.19 -30.57 -9.01
C LEU A 189 -20.05 -30.01 -7.88
N VAL A 190 -20.02 -30.65 -6.72
CA VAL A 190 -20.73 -30.20 -5.52
C VAL A 190 -19.74 -29.61 -4.54
N TYR A 191 -19.79 -28.29 -4.37
CA TYR A 191 -18.91 -27.56 -3.44
C TYR A 191 -19.39 -27.73 -1.99
N SER A 192 -18.43 -27.70 -1.07
CA SER A 192 -18.63 -27.78 0.39
C SER A 192 -19.49 -26.64 0.95
N ILE A 193 -19.61 -25.53 0.22
CA ILE A 193 -20.48 -24.39 0.53
C ILE A 193 -21.35 -24.05 -0.69
N GLY A 194 -22.51 -23.43 -0.44
CA GLY A 194 -23.43 -23.03 -1.50
C GLY A 194 -22.89 -21.92 -2.42
N MET A 195 -23.42 -21.86 -3.64
CA MET A 195 -22.94 -20.93 -4.68
C MET A 195 -23.08 -19.44 -4.27
N ASP A 196 -24.08 -19.07 -3.48
CA ASP A 196 -24.23 -17.67 -3.02
C ASP A 196 -23.06 -17.25 -2.11
N LYS A 197 -22.61 -18.16 -1.24
CA LYS A 197 -21.42 -17.96 -0.39
C LYS A 197 -20.15 -17.87 -1.22
N ILE A 198 -20.03 -18.69 -2.26
CA ILE A 198 -18.89 -18.63 -3.20
C ILE A 198 -18.87 -17.27 -3.92
N LYS A 199 -20.01 -16.77 -4.40
CA LYS A 199 -20.10 -15.44 -5.03
C LYS A 199 -19.70 -14.32 -4.09
N ALA A 200 -20.12 -14.38 -2.84
CA ALA A 200 -19.71 -13.38 -1.84
C ALA A 200 -18.19 -13.43 -1.60
N LEU A 201 -17.62 -14.64 -1.49
CA LEU A 201 -16.18 -14.82 -1.36
C LEU A 201 -15.42 -14.32 -2.60
N THR A 202 -15.83 -14.69 -3.81
CA THR A 202 -15.17 -14.25 -5.04
C THR A 202 -15.24 -12.73 -5.15
N ASN A 203 -16.37 -12.10 -4.82
CA ASN A 203 -16.48 -10.63 -4.79
C ASN A 203 -15.58 -9.98 -3.74
N ALA A 204 -15.43 -10.60 -2.56
CA ALA A 204 -14.55 -10.09 -1.50
C ALA A 204 -13.06 -10.30 -1.78
N SER A 205 -12.68 -11.28 -2.62
CA SER A 205 -11.29 -11.62 -2.93
C SER A 205 -10.74 -10.88 -4.14
N LYS A 206 -9.43 -10.60 -4.14
CA LYS A 206 -8.77 -9.86 -5.24
C LYS A 206 -8.67 -10.71 -6.50
N TYR A 207 -8.22 -11.95 -6.36
CA TYR A 207 -8.09 -12.90 -7.45
C TYR A 207 -8.56 -14.28 -6.99
N CYS A 208 -9.15 -15.05 -7.89
CA CYS A 208 -9.50 -16.43 -7.65
C CYS A 208 -9.03 -17.27 -8.83
N ARG A 209 -8.65 -18.52 -8.56
CA ARG A 209 -8.24 -19.47 -9.59
C ARG A 209 -8.71 -20.88 -9.26
N GLN A 210 -8.77 -21.70 -10.29
CA GLN A 210 -9.09 -23.11 -10.15
C GLN A 210 -8.26 -23.93 -11.12
N GLU A 211 -7.62 -24.98 -10.61
CA GLU A 211 -6.85 -25.90 -11.45
C GLU A 211 -7.79 -26.81 -12.26
N ILE A 212 -7.50 -27.00 -13.53
CA ILE A 212 -8.23 -27.91 -14.41
C ILE A 212 -7.24 -28.74 -15.23
N SER A 213 -7.48 -30.06 -15.32
CA SER A 213 -6.60 -30.99 -16.02
C SER A 213 -7.39 -32.08 -16.75
N TRP A 214 -7.00 -32.35 -17.98
CA TRP A 214 -7.53 -33.43 -18.82
C TRP A 214 -6.38 -34.22 -19.43
N GLN A 215 -6.25 -35.47 -19.00
CA GLN A 215 -5.36 -36.46 -19.62
C GLN A 215 -6.18 -37.28 -20.60
N CYS A 216 -5.72 -37.38 -21.83
CA CYS A 216 -6.55 -37.84 -22.95
C CYS A 216 -5.82 -38.91 -23.78
N SER A 217 -6.61 -39.84 -24.32
CA SER A 217 -6.17 -40.81 -25.32
C SER A 217 -7.24 -40.95 -26.38
N GLY A 218 -6.91 -40.68 -27.65
CA GLY A 218 -7.84 -40.78 -28.77
C GLY A 218 -9.11 -39.92 -28.69
N THR A 219 -9.10 -38.87 -27.86
CA THR A 219 -10.21 -37.93 -27.63
C THR A 219 -9.66 -36.53 -27.36
N GLY A 220 -10.46 -35.50 -27.65
CA GLY A 220 -10.07 -34.10 -27.54
C GLY A 220 -11.24 -33.16 -27.27
N PHE A 221 -10.97 -31.87 -27.43
CA PHE A 221 -11.90 -30.77 -27.26
C PHE A 221 -12.51 -30.34 -28.59
N HIS A 222 -11.70 -30.21 -29.63
CA HIS A 222 -12.10 -29.80 -30.98
C HIS A 222 -12.85 -28.45 -31.03
N PHE A 223 -12.42 -27.46 -30.23
CA PHE A 223 -13.10 -26.16 -30.12
C PHE A 223 -13.20 -25.40 -31.45
N GLY A 224 -12.23 -25.56 -32.35
CA GLY A 224 -12.19 -24.89 -33.65
C GLY A 224 -13.17 -25.44 -34.71
N SER A 225 -13.82 -26.58 -34.44
CA SER A 225 -14.66 -27.28 -35.43
C SER A 225 -16.11 -26.79 -35.52
N GLY A 226 -16.52 -25.87 -34.65
CA GLY A 226 -17.93 -25.47 -34.47
C GLY A 226 -18.81 -26.54 -33.79
N LYS A 227 -18.26 -27.71 -33.49
CA LYS A 227 -18.89 -28.81 -32.74
C LYS A 227 -17.91 -29.32 -31.68
N PRO A 228 -17.75 -28.59 -30.57
CA PRO A 228 -16.84 -29.00 -29.51
C PRO A 228 -17.28 -30.34 -28.91
N SER A 229 -16.32 -31.20 -28.64
CA SER A 229 -16.52 -32.54 -28.10
C SER A 229 -16.52 -32.55 -26.58
N SER A 230 -15.68 -31.71 -25.98
CA SER A 230 -15.47 -31.63 -24.53
C SER A 230 -15.39 -30.17 -24.11
N TRP A 231 -15.94 -29.82 -22.95
CA TRP A 231 -15.98 -28.46 -22.40
C TRP A 231 -16.30 -28.50 -20.90
N TRP A 232 -16.19 -27.36 -20.23
CA TRP A 232 -16.67 -27.19 -18.86
C TRP A 232 -17.78 -26.15 -18.81
N LEU A 233 -18.56 -26.14 -17.72
CA LEU A 233 -19.62 -25.17 -17.48
C LEU A 233 -19.22 -24.25 -16.33
N SER A 234 -19.43 -22.95 -16.50
CA SER A 234 -19.29 -21.96 -15.43
C SER A 234 -20.35 -22.12 -14.35
N TRP A 235 -20.21 -21.41 -13.23
CA TRP A 235 -21.14 -21.45 -12.10
C TRP A 235 -22.60 -21.18 -12.48
N ASP A 236 -22.83 -20.44 -13.57
CA ASP A 236 -24.16 -20.11 -14.13
C ASP A 236 -24.64 -21.11 -15.19
N GLY A 237 -23.90 -22.20 -15.41
CA GLY A 237 -24.23 -23.26 -16.36
C GLY A 237 -23.89 -22.93 -17.82
N LYS A 238 -23.22 -21.81 -18.11
CA LYS A 238 -22.81 -21.50 -19.48
C LYS A 238 -21.60 -22.34 -19.89
N PRO A 239 -21.59 -22.90 -21.11
CA PRO A 239 -20.45 -23.66 -21.60
C PRO A 239 -19.25 -22.75 -21.88
N GLN A 240 -18.06 -23.24 -21.53
CA GLN A 240 -16.80 -22.55 -21.67
C GLN A 240 -15.85 -23.35 -22.57
N TYR A 241 -15.30 -22.70 -23.57
CA TYR A 241 -14.45 -23.30 -24.61
C TYR A 241 -12.99 -22.86 -24.50
N ILE A 242 -12.56 -22.62 -23.27
CA ILE A 242 -11.17 -22.37 -22.92
C ILE A 242 -10.73 -23.44 -21.94
N TRP A 243 -9.49 -23.89 -22.03
CA TRP A 243 -8.95 -24.88 -21.11
C TRP A 243 -7.58 -24.47 -20.60
N GLY A 244 -7.27 -24.78 -19.34
CA GLY A 244 -5.95 -24.51 -18.77
C GLY A 244 -5.54 -23.03 -18.80
N GLY A 245 -6.48 -22.10 -18.67
CA GLY A 245 -6.17 -20.68 -18.41
C GLY A 245 -5.75 -19.82 -19.60
N THR A 246 -5.86 -20.33 -20.82
CA THR A 246 -5.58 -19.49 -21.99
C THR A 246 -6.53 -18.29 -22.06
N LYS A 247 -6.01 -17.16 -22.54
CA LYS A 247 -6.79 -15.95 -22.82
C LYS A 247 -7.39 -15.95 -24.22
N LYS A 248 -6.97 -16.89 -25.06
CA LYS A 248 -7.47 -17.03 -26.42
C LYS A 248 -8.72 -17.92 -26.41
N ASN A 249 -9.76 -17.45 -27.10
CA ASN A 249 -10.99 -18.21 -27.27
C ASN A 249 -10.71 -19.50 -28.04
N ASN A 250 -11.40 -20.59 -27.66
CA ASN A 250 -11.36 -21.88 -28.35
C ASN A 250 -9.97 -22.54 -28.36
N SER A 251 -9.24 -22.42 -27.25
CA SER A 251 -7.90 -23.00 -27.12
C SER A 251 -7.62 -23.54 -25.70
N CYS A 252 -6.48 -24.20 -25.57
CA CYS A 252 -5.94 -24.66 -24.31
C CYS A 252 -4.69 -23.87 -23.91
N GLY A 253 -4.22 -24.02 -22.66
CA GLY A 253 -3.01 -23.33 -22.17
C GLY A 253 -1.76 -23.52 -23.04
N CYS A 254 -1.63 -24.69 -23.69
CA CYS A 254 -0.51 -24.94 -24.60
C CYS A 254 -0.48 -24.02 -25.83
N ALA A 255 -1.59 -23.39 -26.21
CA ALA A 255 -1.62 -22.49 -27.37
C ALA A 255 -0.73 -21.25 -27.17
N GLU A 256 -0.45 -20.89 -25.92
CA GLU A 256 0.43 -19.77 -25.56
C GLU A 256 1.85 -20.25 -25.24
N THR A 257 2.00 -21.45 -24.65
CA THR A 257 3.30 -22.00 -24.23
C THR A 257 3.96 -22.93 -25.25
N GLY A 258 3.26 -23.28 -26.34
CA GLY A 258 3.63 -24.27 -27.35
C GLY A 258 2.93 -25.62 -27.14
N CYS A 259 2.06 -26.01 -28.08
CA CYS A 259 1.44 -27.34 -28.11
C CYS A 259 2.34 -28.36 -28.82
N ARG A 260 2.13 -29.66 -28.53
CA ARG A 260 2.85 -30.78 -29.16
C ARG A 260 2.85 -30.71 -30.69
N ASN A 261 1.71 -30.34 -31.26
CA ASN A 261 1.57 -30.10 -32.69
C ASN A 261 1.13 -28.64 -32.91
N PRO A 262 1.91 -27.84 -33.66
CA PRO A 262 1.61 -26.42 -33.86
C PRO A 262 0.34 -26.17 -34.67
N ASN A 263 -0.20 -27.17 -35.37
CA ASN A 263 -1.47 -27.05 -36.10
C ASN A 263 -2.70 -27.13 -35.20
N TYR A 264 -2.55 -27.48 -33.92
CA TYR A 264 -3.63 -27.62 -32.95
C TYR A 264 -3.46 -26.64 -31.80
N THR A 265 -4.58 -26.22 -31.21
CA THR A 265 -4.62 -25.28 -30.08
C THR A 265 -4.72 -25.96 -28.72
N CYS A 266 -4.75 -27.30 -28.72
CA CYS A 266 -4.81 -28.18 -27.56
C CYS A 266 -4.02 -29.44 -27.85
N ASN A 267 -3.28 -29.96 -26.86
CA ASN A 267 -2.50 -31.19 -27.04
C ASN A 267 -3.41 -32.39 -27.32
N CYS A 268 -4.55 -32.47 -26.62
CA CYS A 268 -5.53 -33.53 -26.78
C CYS A 268 -6.24 -33.56 -28.13
N ASP A 269 -6.21 -32.46 -28.88
CA ASP A 269 -6.79 -32.42 -30.23
C ASP A 269 -5.89 -33.09 -31.28
N ALA A 270 -4.60 -33.27 -30.96
CA ALA A 270 -3.60 -33.82 -31.86
C ALA A 270 -3.27 -35.30 -31.61
N ILE A 271 -3.79 -35.91 -30.54
CA ILE A 271 -3.37 -37.22 -30.06
C ILE A 271 -4.16 -38.38 -30.71
N PRO A 272 -3.50 -39.42 -31.26
CA PRO A 272 -4.20 -40.60 -31.77
C PRO A 272 -4.68 -41.51 -30.62
N ARG A 273 -5.41 -42.57 -30.98
CA ARG A 273 -5.86 -43.60 -30.03
C ARG A 273 -4.65 -44.33 -29.44
N PHE A 274 -4.76 -44.73 -28.17
CA PHE A 274 -3.75 -45.48 -27.40
C PHE A 274 -2.45 -44.72 -27.07
N GLU A 275 -2.29 -43.49 -27.56
CA GLU A 275 -1.28 -42.55 -27.07
C GLU A 275 -1.87 -41.62 -26.01
N TRP A 276 -1.00 -41.02 -25.21
CA TRP A 276 -1.39 -40.12 -24.13
C TRP A 276 -0.84 -38.73 -24.34
N ASP A 277 -1.67 -37.76 -24.02
CA ASP A 277 -1.27 -36.38 -23.81
C ASP A 277 -2.11 -35.75 -22.70
N LYS A 278 -1.81 -34.49 -22.38
CA LYS A 278 -2.59 -33.73 -21.42
C LYS A 278 -2.66 -32.25 -21.74
N ASP A 279 -3.78 -31.66 -21.36
CA ASP A 279 -3.98 -30.22 -21.27
C ASP A 279 -4.35 -29.88 -19.82
N GLU A 280 -3.58 -28.98 -19.20
CA GLU A 280 -3.78 -28.56 -17.81
C GLU A 280 -3.47 -27.07 -17.65
N GLY A 281 -3.97 -26.48 -16.56
CA GLY A 281 -3.63 -25.11 -16.17
C GLY A 281 -4.62 -24.53 -15.16
N TYR A 282 -4.53 -23.23 -14.94
CA TYR A 282 -5.37 -22.50 -14.01
C TYR A 282 -6.37 -21.63 -14.75
N LEU A 283 -7.65 -21.82 -14.46
CA LEU A 283 -8.68 -20.85 -14.78
C LEU A 283 -8.58 -19.70 -13.78
N GLU A 284 -8.60 -18.45 -14.24
CA GLU A 284 -8.42 -17.26 -13.36
C GLU A 284 -9.54 -16.22 -13.51
N ASP A 285 -10.45 -16.42 -14.46
CA ASP A 285 -11.56 -15.51 -14.69
C ASP A 285 -12.65 -15.69 -13.63
N LYS A 286 -12.77 -14.69 -12.76
CA LYS A 286 -13.73 -14.66 -11.66
C LYS A 286 -15.19 -14.63 -12.12
N GLU A 287 -15.47 -14.17 -13.33
CA GLU A 287 -16.84 -14.08 -13.85
C GLU A 287 -17.39 -15.45 -14.22
N THR A 288 -16.51 -16.38 -14.59
CA THR A 288 -16.87 -17.74 -15.04
C THR A 288 -16.61 -18.81 -13.97
N LEU A 289 -15.71 -18.55 -13.02
CA LEU A 289 -15.44 -19.45 -11.89
C LEU A 289 -16.53 -19.40 -10.80
N PRO A 290 -16.74 -20.51 -10.06
CA PRO A 290 -16.07 -21.81 -10.18
C PRO A 290 -16.59 -22.71 -11.33
N VAL A 291 -15.85 -23.78 -11.64
CA VAL A 291 -16.31 -24.86 -12.52
C VAL A 291 -17.49 -25.59 -11.87
N SER A 292 -18.65 -25.62 -12.53
CA SER A 292 -19.86 -26.28 -12.02
C SER A 292 -20.05 -27.70 -12.56
N GLU A 293 -19.61 -27.95 -13.79
CA GLU A 293 -19.74 -29.24 -14.46
C GLU A 293 -18.63 -29.39 -15.51
N VAL A 294 -18.14 -30.61 -15.69
CA VAL A 294 -17.26 -30.97 -16.82
C VAL A 294 -17.93 -31.97 -17.74
N ARG A 295 -17.70 -31.81 -19.04
CA ARG A 295 -18.25 -32.67 -20.09
C ARG A 295 -17.16 -33.14 -21.02
N PHE A 296 -17.10 -34.45 -21.24
CA PHE A 296 -16.13 -35.07 -22.13
C PHE A 296 -16.83 -35.93 -23.16
N GLY A 297 -16.49 -35.71 -24.43
CA GLY A 297 -17.08 -36.41 -25.57
C GLY A 297 -16.15 -37.45 -26.16
N HIS A 298 -16.71 -38.31 -27.03
CA HIS A 298 -15.97 -39.32 -27.77
C HIS A 298 -15.06 -40.20 -26.90
N THR A 299 -15.57 -40.66 -25.76
CA THR A 299 -14.86 -41.54 -24.81
C THR A 299 -15.48 -42.94 -24.76
N PHE A 300 -16.10 -43.39 -25.85
CA PHE A 300 -16.81 -44.67 -25.93
C PHE A 300 -15.98 -45.80 -26.55
N ARG A 301 -15.33 -45.52 -27.69
CA ARG A 301 -14.67 -46.55 -28.49
C ARG A 301 -13.35 -47.03 -27.86
N THR A 302 -12.88 -48.18 -28.30
CA THR A 302 -11.56 -48.71 -27.90
C THR A 302 -10.46 -47.70 -28.22
N GLY A 303 -9.61 -47.41 -27.23
CA GLY A 303 -8.55 -46.40 -27.35
C GLY A 303 -9.02 -44.96 -27.22
N GLN A 304 -10.29 -44.73 -26.81
CA GLN A 304 -10.82 -43.40 -26.52
C GLN A 304 -11.29 -43.29 -25.07
N TYR A 305 -10.50 -42.63 -24.22
CA TYR A 305 -10.77 -42.45 -22.80
C TYR A 305 -9.83 -41.40 -22.22
N GLY A 306 -10.00 -41.07 -20.95
CA GLY A 306 -9.10 -40.13 -20.28
C GLY A 306 -9.28 -40.09 -18.77
N TYR A 307 -8.59 -39.15 -18.15
CA TYR A 307 -8.71 -38.83 -16.73
C TYR A 307 -8.84 -37.32 -16.57
N HIS A 308 -9.88 -36.88 -15.87
CA HIS A 308 -10.00 -35.46 -15.50
C HIS A 308 -9.65 -35.27 -14.03
N ARG A 309 -9.14 -34.09 -13.71
CA ARG A 309 -8.92 -33.63 -12.34
C ARG A 309 -9.23 -32.14 -12.26
N ILE A 310 -10.13 -31.77 -11.34
CA ILE A 310 -10.50 -30.38 -11.07
C ILE A 310 -10.05 -30.06 -9.66
N GLY A 311 -9.26 -29.01 -9.49
CA GLY A 311 -8.80 -28.57 -8.18
C GLY A 311 -9.88 -27.78 -7.43
N PRO A 312 -9.68 -27.54 -6.12
CA PRO A 312 -10.56 -26.66 -5.36
C PRO A 312 -10.52 -25.22 -5.90
N LEU A 313 -11.55 -24.43 -5.57
CA LEU A 313 -11.52 -22.99 -5.84
C LEU A 313 -10.60 -22.30 -4.83
N GLU A 314 -9.55 -21.64 -5.33
CA GLU A 314 -8.60 -20.89 -4.52
C GLU A 314 -8.85 -19.38 -4.70
N CYS A 315 -9.15 -18.66 -3.64
CA CYS A 315 -9.35 -17.21 -3.65
C CYS A 315 -8.35 -16.51 -2.71
N MET A 316 -7.75 -15.42 -3.17
CA MET A 316 -6.62 -14.76 -2.52
C MET A 316 -6.73 -13.24 -2.61
N GLY A 317 -6.09 -12.56 -1.65
CA GLY A 317 -6.18 -11.11 -1.52
C GLY A 317 -7.57 -10.60 -1.15
N ASN A 318 -7.67 -9.31 -0.88
CA ASN A 318 -8.95 -8.61 -0.69
C ASN A 318 -9.22 -7.71 -1.91
N ALA A 319 -10.43 -7.76 -2.46
CA ALA A 319 -10.85 -6.98 -3.63
C ALA A 319 -10.76 -5.47 -3.37
N ILE A 320 -11.07 -5.07 -2.14
CA ILE A 320 -10.84 -3.73 -1.64
C ILE A 320 -9.71 -3.85 -0.63
N GLU A 321 -8.53 -3.33 -0.96
CA GLU A 321 -7.51 -3.04 0.05
C GLU A 321 -8.15 -2.03 0.99
N SER A 322 -8.47 -2.48 2.21
CA SER A 322 -9.01 -1.60 3.23
C SER A 322 -7.96 -0.53 3.55
N ASN A 323 -8.03 0.62 2.87
CA ASN A 323 -7.39 1.84 3.31
C ASN A 323 -8.03 2.38 4.61
N GLU A 324 -9.14 1.77 5.04
CA GLU A 324 -9.59 1.77 6.43
C GLU A 324 -8.60 1.00 7.30
N LYS A 325 -7.51 1.69 7.62
CA LYS A 325 -6.70 1.34 8.78
C LYS A 325 -7.64 1.41 9.99
N CYS A 326 -7.60 0.41 10.87
CA CYS A 326 -8.30 0.48 12.17
C CYS A 326 -7.89 1.70 13.00
N THR A 327 -6.88 2.45 12.56
CA THR A 327 -6.38 3.70 13.12
C THR A 327 -7.20 4.94 12.75
N ASN A 328 -8.15 4.86 11.80
CA ASN A 328 -9.04 5.99 11.46
C ASN A 328 -10.23 6.02 12.44
N THR A 329 -9.92 6.21 13.71
CA THR A 329 -10.94 6.42 14.73
C THR A 329 -11.46 7.86 14.63
N THR A 330 -12.66 8.17 15.09
CA THR A 330 -13.15 9.56 15.14
C THR A 330 -12.49 10.38 16.25
N ARG A 331 -11.83 9.72 17.21
CA ARG A 331 -11.34 10.35 18.45
C ARG A 331 -9.82 10.45 18.53
N TYR A 332 -9.11 9.44 18.05
CA TYR A 332 -7.65 9.29 18.03
C TYR A 332 -7.11 8.85 16.65
N MET A 333 -5.88 9.20 16.33
CA MET A 333 -5.14 8.75 15.16
C MET A 333 -3.79 8.17 15.57
N LYS A 334 -3.35 7.10 14.89
CA LYS A 334 -2.02 6.51 15.07
C LYS A 334 -1.02 7.16 14.12
N CYS A 335 -0.01 7.84 14.65
CA CYS A 335 1.05 8.41 13.80
C CYS A 335 2.10 7.33 13.45
N GLN A 336 3.02 7.61 12.51
CA GLN A 336 3.99 6.61 12.03
C GLN A 336 4.95 6.12 13.12
N THR A 337 5.19 6.92 14.16
CA THR A 337 5.96 6.56 15.35
C THR A 337 5.28 5.48 16.19
N GLY A 338 3.97 5.26 16.02
CA GLY A 338 3.18 4.25 16.72
C GLY A 338 2.32 4.78 17.86
N HIS A 339 2.46 6.06 18.23
CA HIS A 339 1.64 6.74 19.24
C HIS A 339 0.25 7.12 18.75
N TYR A 340 -0.71 7.15 19.67
CA TYR A 340 -2.09 7.57 19.45
C TYR A 340 -2.30 8.96 20.00
N VAL A 341 -2.68 9.89 19.14
CA VAL A 341 -3.02 11.27 19.52
C VAL A 341 -4.48 11.55 19.20
N PRO A 342 -5.20 12.34 20.02
CA PRO A 342 -6.54 12.79 19.65
C PRO A 342 -6.59 13.44 18.26
N ASN A 343 -7.67 13.22 17.51
CA ASN A 343 -7.86 13.75 16.15
C ASN A 343 -7.90 15.28 16.06
N THR A 344 -8.04 15.96 17.19
CA THR A 344 -7.89 17.41 17.31
C THR A 344 -6.44 17.88 17.09
N TYR A 345 -5.47 16.97 17.22
CA TYR A 345 -4.06 17.21 16.96
C TYR A 345 -3.69 16.81 15.53
N LYS A 346 -2.66 17.45 14.96
CA LYS A 346 -2.17 17.14 13.59
C LYS A 346 -0.85 16.38 13.69
N CYS A 347 -0.75 15.16 13.14
CA CYS A 347 0.57 14.57 12.85
C CYS A 347 1.21 15.45 11.76
N ARG A 348 2.25 16.24 12.05
CA ARG A 348 2.96 17.04 11.05
C ARG A 348 4.34 16.43 10.84
N TYR A 349 4.62 15.97 9.62
CA TYR A 349 5.98 15.62 9.20
C TYR A 349 6.59 16.86 8.55
N GLU A 350 7.47 17.54 9.24
CA GLU A 350 8.53 18.34 8.60
C GLU A 350 9.81 17.84 9.25
N PHE A 351 10.76 17.35 8.44
CA PHE A 351 12.11 17.06 8.94
C PHE A 351 12.68 18.35 9.52
N ASP A 352 13.39 18.27 10.64
CA ASP A 352 14.23 19.38 11.04
C ASP A 352 15.43 19.52 10.07
N PRO A 353 16.19 20.62 10.09
CA PRO A 353 17.36 20.82 9.23
C PRO A 353 18.47 19.75 9.39
N TYR A 354 18.36 18.88 10.40
CA TYR A 354 19.34 17.86 10.78
C TYR A 354 18.87 16.44 10.41
N GLY A 355 17.66 16.27 9.86
CA GLY A 355 17.13 14.99 9.40
C GLY A 355 16.44 14.14 10.47
N TYR A 356 16.09 14.71 11.63
CA TYR A 356 15.34 13.99 12.67
C TYR A 356 13.83 13.96 12.37
N HIS A 357 13.20 12.83 12.69
CA HIS A 357 11.75 12.63 12.55
C HIS A 357 11.04 13.37 13.69
N LEU A 358 10.43 14.52 13.38
CA LEU A 358 9.56 15.22 14.32
C LEU A 358 8.26 14.41 14.52
N GLY A 359 8.02 13.98 15.75
CA GLY A 359 6.79 13.31 16.17
C GLY A 359 5.52 14.17 16.08
N CYS A 360 4.42 13.62 16.59
CA CYS A 360 3.09 14.22 16.54
C CYS A 360 3.03 15.52 17.37
N ARG A 361 2.66 16.66 16.77
CA ARG A 361 2.59 17.95 17.49
C ARG A 361 1.14 18.36 17.77
N ASP A 362 0.84 18.69 19.02
CA ASP A 362 -0.32 19.52 19.35
C ASP A 362 -0.09 20.92 18.77
N VAL A 363 -0.91 21.37 17.82
CA VAL A 363 -0.82 22.70 17.20
C VAL A 363 -1.94 23.63 17.64
N THR A 364 -2.76 23.24 18.62
CA THR A 364 -3.87 24.08 19.11
C THR A 364 -3.39 25.35 19.81
N HIS A 365 -2.15 25.37 20.32
CA HIS A 365 -1.52 26.55 20.93
C HIS A 365 -0.91 27.52 19.91
N LEU A 366 -0.77 27.14 18.63
CA LEU A 366 -0.28 28.04 17.58
C LEU A 366 -1.44 28.93 17.11
N ARG A 367 -1.63 30.09 17.75
CA ARG A 367 -2.69 31.07 17.46
C ARG A 367 -2.74 31.65 16.03
N HIS A 368 -1.96 31.16 15.07
CA HIS A 368 -2.01 31.56 13.66
C HIS A 368 -1.72 30.40 12.68
N CYS A 369 -2.51 29.34 12.72
CA CYS A 369 -2.55 28.35 11.64
C CYS A 369 -3.81 28.56 10.78
N ALA A 370 -3.86 29.69 10.06
CA ALA A 370 -4.76 29.86 8.93
C ALA A 370 -4.01 29.54 7.63
N MET A 371 -4.65 28.67 6.83
CA MET A 371 -4.40 28.40 5.41
C MET A 371 -3.19 27.55 4.99
N LEU A 372 -3.37 26.23 5.03
CA LEU A 372 -2.94 25.31 3.96
C LEU A 372 -3.96 24.16 3.99
N LEU A 373 -4.84 23.93 3.02
CA LEU A 373 -4.75 24.08 1.57
C LEU A 373 -6.16 24.36 1.01
N PRO A 374 -6.35 24.99 -0.16
CA PRO A 374 -7.57 24.72 -0.91
C PRO A 374 -7.46 23.35 -1.60
N PRO A 375 -8.54 22.55 -1.64
CA PRO A 375 -8.61 21.38 -2.49
C PRO A 375 -8.59 21.82 -3.97
N VAL A 376 -7.89 21.05 -4.79
CA VAL A 376 -7.99 21.10 -6.24
C VAL A 376 -9.44 20.85 -6.64
N ARG A 377 -10.19 21.91 -6.96
CA ARG A 377 -11.41 21.80 -7.77
C ARG A 377 -11.01 21.91 -9.22
N ILE A 378 -10.95 20.77 -9.91
CA ILE A 378 -11.15 20.73 -11.36
C ILE A 378 -12.63 21.08 -11.57
N MET A 379 -12.89 22.35 -11.82
CA MET A 379 -14.16 22.81 -12.38
C MET A 379 -13.82 23.70 -13.56
N ALA A 380 -13.97 23.11 -14.74
CA ALA A 380 -14.00 23.84 -16.00
C ALA A 380 -14.98 25.02 -15.90
N LYS A 381 -14.55 26.21 -16.32
CA LYS A 381 -15.46 27.26 -16.77
C LYS A 381 -14.75 28.15 -17.78
N THR A 382 -15.09 27.91 -19.04
CA THR A 382 -15.54 28.92 -20.00
C THR A 382 -15.36 30.37 -19.55
N TYR A 383 -14.53 31.08 -20.30
CA TYR A 383 -14.46 32.53 -20.33
C TYR A 383 -15.84 33.11 -20.70
N ARG A 384 -16.49 33.82 -19.78
CA ARG A 384 -17.60 34.74 -20.09
C ARG A 384 -17.23 36.14 -19.64
N ARG A 385 -17.02 36.99 -20.66
CA ARG A 385 -16.94 38.45 -20.58
C ARG A 385 -18.21 39.00 -19.92
N HIS A 386 -18.03 39.99 -19.06
CA HIS A 386 -18.93 41.15 -19.02
C HIS A 386 -18.08 42.42 -19.13
N ARG A 387 -18.20 43.07 -20.28
CA ARG A 387 -17.87 44.49 -20.46
C ARG A 387 -19.08 45.31 -20.00
N GLY A 388 -18.80 46.47 -19.43
CA GLY A 388 -19.48 47.69 -19.87
C GLY A 388 -18.59 48.91 -19.63
N ILE A 389 -18.60 49.99 -20.42
CA ILE A 389 -19.20 50.34 -21.72
C ILE A 389 -18.30 51.48 -22.30
N ALA A 390 -18.38 51.70 -23.63
CA ALA A 390 -17.84 52.83 -24.42
C ALA A 390 -16.37 52.71 -24.86
N SER A 391 -15.97 52.79 -26.12
CA SER A 391 -16.66 53.10 -27.37
C SER A 391 -15.90 52.53 -28.57
N LEU A 392 -16.60 52.52 -29.72
CA LEU A 392 -16.12 52.56 -31.11
C LEU A 392 -15.92 51.25 -31.90
N HIS A 393 -16.72 51.21 -32.97
CA HIS A 393 -16.68 50.49 -34.25
C HIS A 393 -17.10 49.00 -34.34
N GLN A 394 -18.34 48.84 -34.82
CA GLN A 394 -18.87 47.75 -35.65
C GLN A 394 -18.02 47.61 -36.94
N SER A 395 -17.85 46.44 -37.57
CA SER A 395 -18.89 45.55 -38.09
C SER A 395 -18.28 44.26 -38.68
N SER A 396 -19.06 43.16 -38.64
CA SER A 396 -19.26 42.09 -39.65
C SER A 396 -18.03 41.39 -40.30
N ASN A 397 -17.98 40.09 -40.62
CA ASN A 397 -18.97 39.01 -40.72
C ASN A 397 -18.20 37.71 -41.00
N ALA A 398 -18.76 36.58 -40.56
CA ALA A 398 -18.91 35.31 -41.30
C ALA A 398 -17.68 34.48 -41.78
N SER A 399 -17.70 33.22 -41.33
CA SER A 399 -17.55 31.97 -42.13
C SER A 399 -16.18 31.27 -42.31
N ALA A 400 -16.17 30.05 -41.77
CA ALA A 400 -15.83 28.77 -42.41
C ALA A 400 -14.37 28.26 -42.57
N SER A 401 -14.17 27.07 -41.98
CA SER A 401 -13.60 25.81 -42.55
C SER A 401 -12.08 25.62 -42.75
N CYS A 402 -11.58 24.58 -42.04
CA CYS A 402 -10.70 23.45 -42.42
C CYS A 402 -9.49 23.62 -43.37
N GLN A 403 -8.30 23.13 -42.95
CA GLN A 403 -7.75 21.79 -43.32
C GLN A 403 -6.28 21.57 -42.87
N ASN A 404 -5.95 20.29 -42.68
CA ASN A 404 -4.65 19.69 -42.33
C ASN A 404 -3.51 19.95 -43.33
N ASN A 405 -2.25 20.03 -42.85
CA ASN A 405 -1.18 19.03 -43.11
C ASN A 405 0.24 19.55 -42.77
N GLY A 406 1.00 18.72 -42.06
CA GLY A 406 2.40 18.36 -42.34
C GLY A 406 3.53 19.37 -42.10
N LYS A 407 4.49 18.99 -41.24
CA LYS A 407 5.91 18.76 -41.58
C LYS A 407 6.77 18.43 -40.35
N ASN A 408 7.52 17.33 -40.45
CA ASN A 408 8.69 16.99 -39.64
C ASN A 408 9.91 17.80 -40.10
N ILE A 409 10.74 18.32 -39.18
CA ILE A 409 12.20 18.46 -39.35
C ILE A 409 12.90 18.23 -37.99
N SER A 410 14.03 17.52 -38.04
CA SER A 410 14.90 17.05 -36.97
C SER A 410 16.21 17.85 -36.86
N LYS A 411 16.87 17.78 -35.68
CA LYS A 411 18.32 17.56 -35.42
C LYS A 411 18.98 18.48 -34.35
N ALA A 412 19.72 17.79 -33.46
CA ALA A 412 21.08 18.08 -32.91
C ALA A 412 21.26 19.30 -31.96
N SER A 413 22.15 19.37 -30.96
CA SER A 413 23.16 18.49 -30.34
C SER A 413 23.91 19.27 -29.22
N ARG A 414 24.33 18.57 -28.14
CA ARG A 414 25.51 18.75 -27.24
C ARG A 414 25.59 19.85 -26.14
N ASN A 415 25.91 19.33 -24.93
CA ASN A 415 26.78 19.80 -23.81
C ASN A 415 26.45 21.15 -23.15
N SER A 416 26.52 21.37 -21.83
CA SER A 416 27.28 20.76 -20.73
C SER A 416 26.69 21.11 -19.34
N GLN A 417 26.95 20.24 -18.36
CA GLN A 417 27.03 20.40 -16.90
C GLN A 417 26.70 21.77 -16.26
N PHE A 418 25.82 21.76 -15.25
CA PHE A 418 25.98 22.25 -13.87
C PHE A 418 24.57 22.34 -13.25
N ALA A 419 24.20 21.38 -12.39
CA ALA A 419 22.97 21.45 -11.61
C ALA A 419 23.33 21.87 -10.18
N SER A 420 23.35 23.18 -9.94
CA SER A 420 23.34 23.75 -8.59
C SER A 420 21.99 24.43 -8.35
N VAL A 421 21.48 24.15 -7.17
CA VAL A 421 20.25 24.65 -6.55
C VAL A 421 20.24 26.19 -6.46
N GLN A 422 19.16 26.81 -6.93
CA GLN A 422 18.72 28.17 -6.59
C GLN A 422 17.20 28.23 -6.89
N GLN A 423 16.30 28.22 -5.91
CA GLN A 423 15.95 29.29 -4.98
C GLN A 423 15.55 30.58 -5.72
N CYS A 424 14.24 30.70 -6.01
CA CYS A 424 13.63 31.96 -6.46
C CYS A 424 13.14 32.74 -5.24
N VAL A 425 13.67 33.95 -5.10
CA VAL A 425 13.15 35.04 -4.28
C VAL A 425 12.22 35.88 -5.16
N CYS A 426 11.03 36.21 -4.68
CA CYS A 426 10.23 37.30 -5.24
C CYS A 426 9.99 38.36 -4.16
N ILE A 427 10.48 39.56 -4.48
CA ILE A 427 10.26 40.83 -3.80
C ILE A 427 8.87 41.35 -4.23
N LEU A 428 8.10 41.83 -3.27
CA LEU A 428 6.84 42.55 -3.48
C LEU A 428 7.13 44.04 -3.75
N SER A 429 6.40 44.64 -4.69
CA SER A 429 6.06 46.06 -4.63
C SER A 429 4.70 46.32 -5.27
N GLU A 430 3.76 46.69 -4.39
CA GLU A 430 2.49 47.43 -4.49
C GLU A 430 1.43 47.06 -5.53
#